data_AF-A0A9D8VQN1-F1
#
_entry.id   AF-A0A9D8VQN1-F1
#
_cell.length_a   1.000
_cell.length_b   1.000
_cell.length_c   1.000
_cell.angle_alpha   90.00
_cell.angle_beta   90.00
_cell.angle_gamma   90.00
#
_symmetry.space_group_name_H-M   'P 1'
#
loop_
_entity.id
_entity.type
_entity.pdbx_description
1 polymer ?
#
loop_
_entity_poly.entity_id
_entity_poly.type
_entity_poly.pdbx_seq_one_letter_code
_entity_poly.pdbx_strand_id
1 'polypeptide(L)' 'MELPAAVHRDLLDFAEVLGSETGQPIAPAKLIPHMLAWFMATDRGFAKARRKLRETGATSMAKQPPPDPGQSSSQN' A
#
# COMPACT_ATOMS: atom_id res chain seq x y z
N MET A 1 15.19 -6.45 3.34
CA MET A 1 15.20 -5.15 2.65
C MET A 1 16.49 -4.47 3.02
N GLU A 2 17.27 -4.04 2.04
CA GLU A 2 18.57 -3.41 2.27
C GLU A 2 18.44 -1.90 2.06
N LEU A 3 18.93 -1.11 3.01
CA LEU A 3 18.95 0.35 2.93
C LEU A 3 20.40 0.80 2.73
N PRO A 4 20.64 1.84 1.92
CA PRO A 4 21.95 2.47 1.89
C PRO A 4 22.39 2.87 3.30
N ALA A 5 23.67 2.65 3.63
CA ALA A 5 24.18 2.85 4.99
C ALA A 5 23.90 4.25 5.54
N ALA A 6 23.97 5.28 4.69
CA ALA A 6 23.63 6.66 5.05
C ALA A 6 22.19 6.78 5.55
N VAL A 7 21.22 6.23 4.81
CA VAL A 7 19.79 6.27 5.16
C VAL A 7 19.53 5.52 6.47
N HIS A 8 20.23 4.41 6.72
CA HIS A 8 20.09 3.69 7.98
C HIS A 8 20.59 4.51 9.18
N ARG A 9 21.70 5.27 9.03
CA ARG A 9 22.20 6.16 10.08
C ARG A 9 21.21 7.30 10.34
N ASP A 10 20.72 7.95 9.29
CA ASP A 10 19.74 9.03 9.41
C ASP A 10 18.44 8.56 10.10
N LEU A 11 17.99 7.33 9.82
CA LEU A 11 16.83 6.74 10.49
C LEU A 11 17.06 6.40 11.96
N LEU A 12 18.29 6.03 12.34
CA LEU A 12 18.65 5.83 13.75
C LEU A 12 18.59 7.16 14.50
N ASP A 13 19.23 8.19 13.97
CA ASP A 13 19.25 9.53 14.57
C ASP A 13 17.83 10.11 14.68
N PHE A 14 17.01 9.96 13.63
CA PHE A 14 15.62 10.40 13.65
C PHE A 14 14.77 9.64 14.68
N ALA A 15 14.98 8.33 14.84
CA ALA A 15 14.26 7.55 15.84
C ALA A 15 14.64 7.93 17.28
N GLU A 16 15.90 8.31 17.52
CA GLU A 16 16.38 8.81 18.80
C GLU A 16 15.76 10.16 19.16
N VAL A 17 15.73 11.10 18.21
CA VAL A 17 15.07 12.40 18.40
C VAL A 17 13.59 12.22 18.73
N LEU A 18 12.87 11.47 17.89
CA LEU A 18 11.43 11.27 18.09
C LEU A 18 11.12 10.44 19.35
N GLY A 19 11.99 9.49 19.69
CA GLY A 19 11.86 8.71 20.91
C GLY A 19 12.09 9.53 22.18
N SER A 20 12.97 10.52 22.11
CA SER A 20 13.22 11.48 23.20
C SER A 20 12.03 12.41 23.42
N GLU A 21 11.40 12.89 22.34
CA GLU A 21 10.19 13.72 22.41
C GLU A 21 8.97 12.97 22.97
N THR A 22 8.80 11.70 22.59
CA THR A 22 7.68 10.86 23.02
C THR A 22 7.94 10.10 24.33
N GLY A 23 9.18 10.11 24.82
CA GLY A 23 9.61 9.34 25.99
C GLY A 23 9.57 7.82 25.77
N GLN A 24 9.55 7.35 24.52
CA GLN A 24 9.45 5.94 24.17
C GLN A 24 10.47 5.59 23.08
N PRO A 25 11.25 4.50 23.23
CA PRO A 25 12.19 4.10 22.19
C PRO A 25 11.45 3.66 20.92
N ILE A 26 11.84 4.24 19.78
CA ILE A 26 11.26 3.93 18.48
C ILE A 26 12.26 3.12 17.67
N ALA A 27 11.81 1.98 17.15
CA ALA A 27 12.63 1.19 16.24
C ALA A 27 12.67 1.85 14.84
N PRO A 28 13.85 2.12 14.26
CA PRO A 28 13.98 2.76 12.95
C PRO A 28 13.19 2.04 11.84
N ALA A 29 13.16 0.71 11.88
CA ALA A 29 12.42 -0.11 10.93
C ALA A 29 10.89 0.13 10.95
N LYS A 30 10.34 0.66 12.05
CA LYS A 30 8.91 1.00 12.18
C LYS A 30 8.57 2.38 11.60
N LEU A 31 9.58 3.26 11.44
CA LEU A 31 9.37 4.60 10.88
C LEU A 31 9.05 4.53 9.38
N ILE A 32 9.76 3.69 8.63
CA ILE A 32 9.60 3.61 7.16
C ILE A 32 8.15 3.30 6.75
N PRO A 33 7.50 2.25 7.28
CA PRO A 33 6.10 1.98 6.92
C PRO A 33 5.16 3.13 7.28
N HIS A 34 5.37 3.77 8.45
CA HIS A 34 4.53 4.87 8.90
C HIS A 34 4.69 6.12 8.02
N MET A 35 5.93 6.46 7.68
CA MET A 35 6.26 7.58 6.79
C MET A 35 5.70 7.35 5.38
N LEU A 36 5.84 6.14 4.83
CA LEU A 36 5.30 5.79 3.52
C LEU A 36 3.76 5.81 3.51
N ALA A 37 3.12 5.33 4.58
CA ALA A 37 1.67 5.39 4.71
C ALA A 37 1.16 6.83 4.68
N TRP A 38 1.80 7.72 5.44
CA TRP A 38 1.48 9.16 5.43
C TRP A 38 1.75 9.83 4.08
N PHE A 39 2.87 9.50 3.45
CA PHE A 39 3.21 10.01 2.12
C PHE A 39 2.15 9.60 1.08
N MET A 40 1.81 8.30 1.02
CA MET A 40 0.78 7.80 0.10
C MET A 40 -0.61 8.35 0.39
N ALA A 41 -0.94 8.62 1.66
CA ALA A 41 -2.23 9.18 2.05
C ALA A 41 -2.40 10.63 1.56
N THR A 42 -1.30 11.38 1.49
CA THR A 42 -1.31 12.81 1.12
C THR A 42 -1.01 13.06 -0.36
N ASP A 43 -0.40 12.11 -1.07
CA ASP A 43 -0.09 12.21 -2.50
C ASP A 43 -1.36 12.13 -3.37
N ARG A 44 -1.79 13.28 -3.89
CA ARG A 44 -2.94 13.40 -4.81
C ARG A 44 -2.69 12.74 -6.16
N GLY A 45 -1.45 12.73 -6.65
CA GLY A 45 -1.07 12.07 -7.90
C GLY A 45 -1.26 10.56 -7.77
N PHE A 46 -0.75 9.99 -6.68
CA PHE A 46 -0.97 8.61 -6.31
C PHE A 46 -2.46 8.28 -6.13
N ALA A 47 -3.21 9.12 -5.42
CA ALA A 47 -4.65 8.92 -5.24
C ALA A 47 -5.42 8.87 -6.58
N LYS A 48 -5.11 9.76 -7.53
CA LYS A 48 -5.70 9.76 -8.87
C LYS A 48 -5.32 8.51 -9.68
N ALA A 49 -4.05 8.14 -9.67
CA ALA A 49 -3.57 6.93 -10.36
C ALA A 49 -4.24 5.67 -9.81
N ARG A 50 -4.36 5.56 -8.49
CA ARG A 50 -5.06 4.45 -7.81
C ARG A 50 -6.54 4.36 -8.19
N ARG A 51 -7.22 5.51 -8.36
CA ARG A 51 -8.62 5.55 -8.83
C ARG A 51 -8.74 5.02 -10.26
N LYS A 52 -7.90 5.51 -11.18
CA LYS A 52 -7.87 5.05 -12.58
C LYS A 52 -7.65 3.54 -12.68
N LEU A 53 -6.70 3.00 -11.91
CA LEU A 53 -6.42 1.56 -11.88
C LEU A 53 -7.66 0.75 -11.48
N ARG A 54 -8.41 1.22 -10.47
CA ARG A 54 -9.65 0.57 -10.02
C ARG A 54 -10.76 0.64 -11.07
N GLU A 55 -10.86 1.74 -11.79
CA GLU A 55 -11.83 1.90 -12.89
C GLU A 55 -11.53 0.95 -14.05
N THR A 56 -10.26 0.84 -14.46
CA THR A 56 -9.85 -0.10 -15.52
C THR A 56 -10.09 -1.57 -15.11
N GLY A 57 -9.89 -1.91 -13.83
CA GLY A 57 -10.21 -3.23 -13.29
C GLY A 57 -11.71 -3.53 -13.25
N ALA A 58 -12.53 -2.56 -12.86
CA ALA A 58 -14.00 -2.69 -12.82
C ALA A 58 -14.60 -2.86 -14.22
N THR A 59 -14.06 -2.18 -15.24
CA THR A 59 -14.50 -2.37 -16.63
C THR A 59 -14.18 -3.77 -17.16
N SER A 60 -13.14 -4.44 -16.65
CA SER A 60 -12.78 -5.81 -17.07
C SER A 60 -13.73 -6.87 -16.50
N MET A 61 -14.28 -6.68 -15.29
CA MET A 61 -15.33 -7.56 -14.74
C MET A 61 -16.68 -7.38 -15.45
N ALA A 62 -17.01 -6.16 -15.87
CA ALA A 62 -18.30 -5.86 -16.52
C ALA A 62 -18.42 -6.39 -17.97
N LYS A 63 -17.33 -6.89 -18.57
CA LYS A 63 -17.33 -7.46 -19.93
C LYS A 63 -17.48 -8.98 -19.95
N GLN A 64 -17.42 -9.68 -18.82
CA GLN A 64 -17.77 -11.09 -18.78
C GLN A 64 -19.30 -11.22 -18.92
N PRO A 65 -19.82 -11.80 -20.03
CA PRO A 65 -21.23 -12.08 -20.11
C PRO A 65 -21.61 -13.00 -18.93
N PRO A 66 -22.80 -12.82 -18.34
CA PRO A 66 -23.24 -13.67 -17.23
C PRO A 66 -23.09 -15.14 -17.66
N PRO A 67 -22.59 -16.04 -16.78
CA PRO A 67 -22.58 -17.46 -17.08
C PRO A 67 -24.02 -17.88 -17.40
N ASP A 68 -24.20 -18.48 -18.57
CA ASP A 68 -25.51 -18.95 -19.04
C ASP A 68 -26.10 -19.90 -17.98
N PRO A 69 -27.26 -19.59 -17.36
CA PRO A 69 -27.87 -20.44 -16.35
C PRO A 69 -28.39 -21.79 -16.91
N GLY A 70 -28.14 -22.11 -18.18
CA GLY A 70 -28.70 -23.26 -18.88
C GLY A 70 -27.87 -24.54 -18.98
N GLN A 71 -26.61 -24.60 -18.53
CA GLN A 71 -25.80 -25.83 -18.66
C GLN A 71 -25.78 -26.67 -17.38
N SER A 72 -26.95 -27.01 -16.85
CA SER A 72 -27.10 -28.22 -16.04
C SER A 72 -27.37 -29.36 -17.03
N SER A 73 -26.30 -29.89 -17.61
CA SER A 73 -26.37 -31.09 -18.43
C SER A 73 -26.95 -32.22 -17.60
N SER A 74 -28.15 -32.64 -17.97
CA SER A 74 -28.64 -34.00 -17.73
C SER A 74 -27.58 -35.00 -18.13
N GLN A 75 -27.05 -35.72 -17.14
CA GLN A 75 -26.43 -37.03 -17.32
C GLN A 75 -26.70 -37.74 -16.00
N ASN A 76 -27.83 -38.46 -15.91
CA ASN A 76 -27.95 -39.90 -16.18
C ASN A 76 -26.98 -40.73 -15.34
#